data_AF-A7E599-F1
#
_entry.id   AF-A7E599-F1
#
_cell.length_a   1.000
_cell.length_b   1.000
_cell.length_c   1.000
_cell.angle_alpha   90.00
_cell.angle_beta   90.00
_cell.angle_gamma   90.00
#
_symmetry.space_group_name_H-M   'P 1'
#
loop_
_entity.id
_entity.type
_entity.pdbx_description
1 polymer ?
#
loop_
_entity_poly.entity_id
_entity_poly.type
_entity_poly.pdbx_seq_one_letter_code
_entity_poly.pdbx_strand_id
1 'polypeptide(L)'
;MPHTNRKKKSGAGDTGDVVMNGAEKTKKIVQPMKRKQVEDGEGWTHVIGGGKKASSGEAWTHAGDFVKDGVAYIERTVEEMRDDLVYYGKQWESSEAAKQLKGVLKGKGAVKNVVCLGLGSLQSARREGRRSSFTQLAALMMILEELGGIGADKIQCVFQDPQYTETDKEFLISLAGIVVDDPLAFDHIKEDTLVYAIHCYGPVYKTISSGPQPAVLIGTDMDNFSRLYL
;
A
#
# COMPACT_ATOMS: atom_id res chain seq x y z
N MET A 1 -15.91 4.37 -64.89
CA MET A 1 -15.21 3.71 -66.01
C MET A 1 -13.71 3.76 -65.74
N PRO A 2 -12.98 2.70 -66.10
CA PRO A 2 -11.69 2.30 -65.53
C PRO A 2 -10.51 2.76 -66.38
N HIS A 3 -9.32 2.92 -65.82
CA HIS A 3 -8.02 2.65 -66.48
C HIS A 3 -6.98 2.42 -65.37
N THR A 4 -6.69 1.18 -64.96
CA THR A 4 -5.68 0.26 -65.52
C THR A 4 -4.31 0.93 -65.76
N ASN A 5 -3.29 0.52 -65.00
CA ASN A 5 -2.21 -0.21 -65.66
C ASN A 5 -1.35 -1.06 -64.72
N ARG A 6 -0.80 -2.09 -65.35
CA ARG A 6 -0.27 -3.35 -64.84
C ARG A 6 1.18 -3.46 -65.35
N LYS A 7 1.98 -4.31 -64.69
CA LYS A 7 3.28 -4.89 -65.12
C LYS A 7 4.49 -3.93 -65.02
N LYS A 8 5.71 -4.39 -64.71
CA LYS A 8 6.31 -5.72 -64.91
C LYS A 8 7.56 -5.94 -64.04
N LYS A 9 7.81 -7.22 -63.76
CA LYS A 9 9.03 -7.88 -63.23
C LYS A 9 10.33 -7.55 -63.98
N SER A 10 11.43 -7.63 -63.24
CA SER A 10 12.69 -8.36 -63.55
C SER A 10 13.44 -8.50 -62.19
N GLY A 11 14.24 -9.50 -61.85
CA GLY A 11 14.85 -10.65 -62.50
C GLY A 11 15.85 -11.22 -61.46
N ALA A 12 16.06 -12.53 -61.45
CA ALA A 12 16.81 -13.28 -60.44
C ALA A 12 18.29 -13.53 -60.84
N GLY A 13 19.11 -13.87 -59.84
CA GLY A 13 20.43 -14.54 -59.94
C GLY A 13 21.63 -13.59 -60.12
N ASP A 14 22.82 -13.81 -59.57
CA ASP A 14 23.39 -14.96 -58.87
C ASP A 14 24.75 -14.56 -58.23
N THR A 15 25.19 -15.35 -57.24
CA THR A 15 26.56 -15.63 -56.72
C THR A 15 27.58 -14.55 -56.34
N GLY A 16 28.13 -14.70 -55.12
CA GLY A 16 29.42 -14.12 -54.71
C GLY A 16 29.67 -14.10 -53.20
N ASP A 17 30.31 -15.13 -52.65
CA ASP A 17 30.84 -15.18 -51.28
C ASP A 17 32.03 -14.22 -51.08
N VAL A 18 31.97 -13.36 -50.05
CA VAL A 18 33.16 -12.87 -49.32
C VAL A 18 32.81 -12.68 -47.84
N VAL A 19 33.50 -13.43 -46.99
CA VAL A 19 33.53 -13.28 -45.53
C VAL A 19 34.49 -12.14 -45.18
N MET A 20 34.11 -11.24 -44.25
CA MET A 20 34.89 -10.87 -43.04
C MET A 20 34.32 -9.63 -42.31
N ASN A 21 33.99 -9.86 -41.04
CA ASN A 21 34.10 -8.98 -39.86
C ASN A 21 33.50 -7.55 -39.86
N GLY A 22 32.38 -7.43 -39.15
CA GLY A 22 31.90 -6.16 -38.58
C GLY A 22 30.83 -6.42 -37.52
N ALA A 23 31.04 -5.92 -36.31
CA ALA A 23 30.13 -6.09 -35.18
C ALA A 23 28.81 -5.31 -35.38
N GLU A 24 27.66 -5.98 -35.30
CA GLU A 24 26.36 -5.32 -35.16
C GLU A 24 25.51 -6.01 -34.09
N LYS A 25 25.20 -5.26 -33.03
CA LYS A 25 24.20 -5.62 -32.02
C LYS A 25 22.82 -5.62 -32.68
N THR A 26 22.25 -6.79 -32.92
CA THR A 26 20.88 -6.94 -33.40
C THR A 26 19.90 -6.45 -32.33
N LYS A 27 19.21 -5.33 -32.63
CA LYS A 27 18.05 -4.86 -31.86
C LYS A 27 16.96 -5.93 -31.93
N LYS A 28 16.66 -6.58 -30.80
CA LYS A 28 15.48 -7.45 -30.69
C LYS A 28 14.22 -6.60 -30.82
N ILE A 29 13.53 -6.76 -31.93
CA ILE A 29 12.16 -6.28 -32.12
C ILE A 29 11.28 -7.06 -31.13
N VAL A 30 10.68 -6.37 -30.16
CA VAL A 30 9.69 -6.94 -29.25
C VAL A 30 8.43 -7.25 -30.07
N GLN A 31 8.18 -8.54 -30.32
CA GLN A 31 6.90 -8.96 -30.88
C GLN A 31 5.81 -8.76 -29.82
N PRO A 32 4.66 -8.16 -30.17
CA PRO A 32 3.52 -8.11 -29.25
C PRO A 32 3.03 -9.53 -28.96
N MET A 33 2.99 -9.90 -27.67
CA MET A 33 2.52 -11.21 -27.21
C MET A 33 1.08 -11.45 -27.69
N LYS A 34 0.90 -12.47 -28.55
CA LYS A 34 -0.43 -12.86 -29.03
C LYS A 34 -1.17 -13.62 -27.93
N ARG A 35 -2.22 -12.98 -27.40
CA ARG A 35 -3.26 -13.58 -26.56
C ARG A 35 -3.96 -14.68 -27.37
N LYS A 36 -3.95 -15.93 -26.89
CA LYS A 36 -4.69 -17.03 -27.52
C LYS A 36 -5.92 -17.34 -26.67
N GLN A 37 -7.10 -17.19 -27.26
CA GLN A 37 -8.36 -17.62 -26.68
C GLN A 37 -8.59 -19.07 -27.09
N VAL A 38 -8.93 -19.92 -26.13
CA VAL A 38 -9.34 -21.30 -26.38
C VAL A 38 -10.68 -21.49 -25.68
N GLU A 39 -11.71 -21.88 -26.43
CA GLU A 39 -12.97 -22.36 -25.88
C GLU A 39 -12.83 -23.83 -25.52
N ASP A 40 -13.32 -24.21 -24.35
CA ASP A 40 -13.49 -25.60 -23.98
C ASP A 40 -14.84 -26.15 -24.46
N GLY A 41 -15.02 -27.47 -24.29
CA GLY A 41 -16.24 -28.18 -24.68
C GLY A 41 -17.50 -27.81 -23.88
N GLU A 42 -17.40 -26.90 -22.91
CA GLU A 42 -18.51 -26.40 -22.10
C GLU A 42 -18.78 -24.90 -22.34
N GLY A 43 -18.14 -24.29 -23.35
CA GLY A 43 -18.43 -22.93 -23.81
C GLY A 43 -17.76 -21.82 -23.01
N TRP A 44 -16.78 -22.12 -22.17
CA TRP A 44 -16.01 -21.11 -21.44
C TRP A 44 -14.74 -20.72 -22.21
N THR A 45 -14.56 -19.41 -22.41
CA THR A 45 -13.34 -18.88 -23.03
C THR A 45 -12.23 -18.72 -22.00
N HIS A 46 -11.17 -19.52 -22.13
CA HIS A 46 -9.97 -19.40 -21.32
C HIS A 46 -8.95 -18.46 -21.98
N VAL A 47 -8.40 -17.52 -21.20
CA VAL A 47 -7.35 -16.60 -21.64
C VAL A 47 -6.02 -17.04 -21.01
N ILE A 48 -5.14 -17.63 -21.81
CA ILE A 48 -3.82 -18.10 -21.34
C ILE A 48 -2.77 -17.03 -21.67
N GLY A 49 -2.28 -16.33 -20.65
CA GLY A 49 -1.08 -15.48 -20.74
C GLY A 49 0.16 -16.31 -20.46
N GLY A 50 1.14 -16.29 -21.35
CA GLY A 50 2.41 -17.00 -21.16
C GLY A 50 3.27 -16.37 -20.08
N GLY A 51 3.01 -16.70 -18.81
CA GLY A 51 3.88 -16.41 -17.68
C GLY A 51 4.95 -17.50 -17.51
N LYS A 52 6.16 -17.11 -17.09
CA LYS A 52 7.23 -18.05 -16.71
C LYS A 52 6.71 -19.01 -15.63
N LYS A 53 7.04 -20.30 -15.75
CA LYS A 53 6.72 -21.33 -14.74
C LYS A 53 7.24 -20.87 -13.36
N ALA A 54 6.34 -20.71 -12.40
CA ALA A 54 6.70 -20.59 -10.99
C ALA A 54 7.31 -21.93 -10.53
N SER A 55 8.45 -21.86 -9.85
CA SER A 55 9.04 -22.99 -9.14
C SER A 55 8.11 -23.44 -8.03
N SER A 56 8.06 -24.75 -7.80
CA SER A 56 7.32 -25.40 -6.71
C SER A 56 7.68 -24.79 -5.35
N GLY A 57 6.80 -23.94 -4.83
CA GLY A 57 6.82 -23.38 -3.48
C GLY A 57 5.37 -23.18 -3.05
N GLU A 58 5.10 -23.47 -1.79
CA GLU A 58 3.80 -23.59 -1.11
C GLU A 58 2.67 -22.71 -1.66
N ALA A 59 1.46 -23.24 -1.72
CA ALA A 59 0.28 -22.53 -2.23
C ALA A 59 -0.06 -21.30 -1.38
N TRP A 60 0.49 -20.14 -1.75
CA TRP A 60 0.10 -18.85 -1.19
C TRP A 60 -1.32 -18.52 -1.68
N THR A 61 -2.31 -18.55 -0.78
CA THR A 61 -3.72 -18.23 -1.08
C THR A 61 -4.00 -16.73 -1.25
N HIS A 62 -2.96 -15.89 -1.18
CA HIS A 62 -3.03 -14.47 -1.46
C HIS A 62 -1.92 -14.11 -2.45
N ALA A 63 -2.25 -14.12 -3.74
CA ALA A 63 -1.36 -13.61 -4.78
C ALA A 63 -1.11 -12.11 -4.55
N GLY A 64 0.05 -11.77 -3.99
CA GLY A 64 0.57 -10.41 -4.01
C GLY A 64 1.42 -10.19 -5.25
N ASP A 65 1.57 -8.92 -5.64
CA ASP A 65 2.44 -8.49 -6.74
C ASP A 65 3.93 -8.55 -6.35
N PHE A 66 4.25 -8.37 -5.06
CA PHE A 66 5.61 -8.48 -4.53
C PHE A 66 5.64 -8.95 -3.06
N VAL A 67 6.84 -9.31 -2.58
CA VAL A 67 7.09 -9.77 -1.21
C VAL A 67 8.20 -8.95 -0.58
N LYS A 68 8.00 -8.49 0.66
CA LYS A 68 9.00 -7.83 1.50
C LYS A 68 8.96 -8.48 2.89
N ASP A 69 10.11 -8.91 3.40
CA ASP A 69 10.25 -9.54 4.73
C ASP A 69 9.26 -10.70 5.00
N GLY A 70 8.98 -11.51 3.97
CA GLY A 70 8.07 -12.65 4.07
C GLY A 70 6.58 -12.29 4.04
N VAL A 71 6.23 -11.02 3.87
CA VAL A 71 4.85 -10.54 3.72
C VAL A 71 4.59 -10.22 2.25
N ALA A 72 3.43 -10.64 1.74
CA ALA A 72 3.00 -10.35 0.37
C ALA A 72 2.22 -9.02 0.31
N TYR A 73 2.42 -8.26 -0.76
CA TYR A 73 1.84 -6.92 -0.99
C TYR A 73 1.26 -6.83 -2.40
N ILE A 74 0.35 -5.89 -2.62
CA ILE A 74 -0.12 -5.49 -3.96
C ILE A 74 0.47 -4.14 -4.34
N GLU A 75 0.86 -3.98 -5.59
CA GLU A 75 1.32 -2.71 -6.13
C GLU A 75 0.13 -1.73 -6.20
N ARG A 76 0.36 -0.51 -5.75
CA ARG A 76 -0.63 0.57 -5.71
C ARG A 76 0.06 1.88 -6.05
N THR A 77 -0.65 2.80 -6.67
CA THR A 77 -0.18 4.20 -6.78
C THR A 77 -0.67 5.03 -5.60
N VAL A 78 -0.04 6.19 -5.38
CA VAL A 78 -0.46 7.19 -4.37
C VAL A 78 -1.90 7.64 -4.62
N GLU A 79 -2.31 7.76 -5.88
CA GLU A 79 -3.69 8.11 -6.27
C GLU A 79 -4.68 7.01 -5.89
N GLU A 80 -4.35 5.74 -6.15
CA GLU A 80 -5.22 4.62 -5.74
C GLU A 80 -5.34 4.52 -4.22
N MET A 81 -4.26 4.77 -3.47
CA MET A 81 -4.31 4.85 -2.00
C MET A 81 -5.17 6.03 -1.52
N ARG A 82 -5.15 7.16 -2.23
CA ARG A 82 -6.02 8.30 -1.93
C ARG A 82 -7.48 7.93 -2.14
N ASP A 83 -7.80 7.24 -3.22
CA ASP A 83 -9.16 6.75 -3.50
C ASP A 83 -9.63 5.74 -2.45
N ASP A 84 -8.77 4.82 -2.04
CA ASP A 84 -9.03 3.88 -0.95
C ASP A 84 -9.30 4.63 0.36
N LEU A 85 -8.48 5.61 0.73
CA LEU A 85 -8.69 6.42 1.94
C LEU A 85 -10.03 7.17 1.90
N VAL A 86 -10.40 7.75 0.76
CA VAL A 86 -11.71 8.40 0.59
C VAL A 86 -12.85 7.39 0.74
N TYR A 87 -12.71 6.19 0.15
CA TYR A 87 -13.70 5.13 0.26
C TYR A 87 -13.91 4.68 1.71
N TYR A 88 -12.83 4.32 2.41
CA TYR A 88 -12.90 3.88 3.80
C TYR A 88 -13.26 5.02 4.77
N GLY A 89 -12.88 6.26 4.45
CA GLY A 89 -13.30 7.47 5.16
C GLY A 89 -14.82 7.59 5.23
N LYS A 90 -15.51 7.49 4.10
CA LYS A 90 -16.98 7.51 4.06
C LYS A 90 -17.62 6.40 4.90
N GLN A 91 -17.05 5.20 4.86
CA GLN A 91 -17.54 4.07 5.67
C GLN A 91 -17.35 4.35 7.16
N TRP A 92 -16.16 4.81 7.56
CA TRP A 92 -15.84 5.18 8.94
C TRP A 92 -16.77 6.28 9.46
N GLU A 93 -16.91 7.39 8.74
CA GLU A 93 -17.75 8.53 9.13
C GLU A 93 -19.21 8.14 9.37
N SER A 94 -19.73 7.18 8.58
CA SER A 94 -21.10 6.68 8.73
C SER A 94 -21.30 5.76 9.94
N SER A 95 -20.22 5.30 10.58
CA SER A 95 -20.27 4.32 11.65
C SER A 95 -20.66 4.92 13.01
N GLU A 96 -21.26 4.10 13.88
CA GLU A 96 -21.49 4.48 15.28
C GLU A 96 -20.18 4.69 16.06
N ALA A 97 -19.13 3.96 15.72
CA ALA A 97 -17.81 4.10 16.34
C ALA A 97 -17.23 5.51 16.11
N ALA A 98 -17.38 6.06 14.91
CA ALA A 98 -16.96 7.44 14.63
C ALA A 98 -17.73 8.46 15.48
N LYS A 99 -19.06 8.30 15.62
CA LYS A 99 -19.89 9.19 16.47
C LYS A 99 -19.46 9.12 17.93
N GLN A 100 -19.24 7.91 18.44
CA GLN A 100 -18.79 7.71 19.82
C GLN A 100 -17.41 8.32 20.06
N LEU A 101 -16.46 8.09 19.14
CA LEU A 101 -15.11 8.63 19.25
C LEU A 101 -15.11 10.17 19.23
N LYS A 102 -15.88 10.80 18.34
CA LYS A 102 -16.07 12.27 18.35
C LYS A 102 -16.61 12.76 19.69
N GLY A 103 -17.58 12.03 20.26
CA GLY A 103 -18.10 12.32 21.60
C GLY A 103 -17.03 12.28 22.70
N VAL A 104 -16.13 11.30 22.63
CA VAL A 104 -15.00 11.15 23.59
C VAL A 104 -13.94 12.24 23.41
N LEU A 105 -13.66 12.65 22.17
CA LEU A 105 -12.65 13.67 21.86
C LEU A 105 -13.11 15.09 22.23
N LYS A 106 -14.43 15.32 22.33
CA LYS A 106 -14.99 16.64 22.63
C LYS A 106 -14.41 17.20 23.95
N GLY A 107 -13.77 18.37 23.86
CA GLY A 107 -13.17 19.06 25.01
C GLY A 107 -11.78 18.57 25.40
N LYS A 108 -11.14 17.69 24.62
CA LYS A 108 -9.74 17.28 24.80
C LYS A 108 -8.83 18.22 23.98
N GLY A 109 -8.32 19.29 24.59
CA GLY A 109 -7.58 20.36 23.87
C GLY A 109 -6.07 20.46 24.17
N ALA A 110 -5.48 19.50 24.89
CA ALA A 110 -4.08 19.58 25.32
C ALA A 110 -3.08 18.91 24.36
N VAL A 111 -3.55 18.32 23.26
CA VAL A 111 -2.70 17.56 22.32
C VAL A 111 -2.06 18.52 21.32
N LYS A 112 -0.72 18.50 21.23
CA LYS A 112 0.05 19.30 20.24
C LYS A 112 0.73 18.46 19.17
N ASN A 113 0.92 17.17 19.42
CA ASN A 113 1.56 16.24 18.52
C ASN A 113 0.84 14.88 18.53
N VAL A 114 0.86 14.17 17.41
CA VAL A 114 0.34 12.81 17.30
C VAL A 114 1.45 11.86 16.86
N VAL A 115 1.53 10.70 17.50
CA VAL A 115 2.42 9.61 17.10
C VAL A 115 1.56 8.38 16.76
N CYS A 116 1.59 7.96 15.50
CA CYS A 116 0.91 6.78 14.98
C CYS A 116 1.90 5.62 14.85
N LEU A 117 1.64 4.54 15.58
CA LEU A 117 2.47 3.34 15.63
C LEU A 117 1.66 2.15 15.11
N GLY A 118 2.27 1.34 14.25
CA GLY A 118 1.74 0.00 13.96
C GLY A 118 0.47 0.00 13.08
N LEU A 119 0.29 0.98 12.20
CA LEU A 119 -0.87 1.07 11.30
C LEU A 119 -0.97 -0.13 10.33
N GLY A 120 0.17 -0.76 10.03
CA GLY A 120 0.37 -1.70 8.94
C GLY A 120 0.51 -1.00 7.58
N SER A 121 0.98 -1.76 6.60
CA SER A 121 1.08 -1.28 5.21
C SER A 121 -0.29 -1.15 4.56
N LEU A 122 -0.49 -0.08 3.79
CA LEU A 122 -1.67 0.16 2.98
C LEU A 122 -1.70 -0.76 1.74
N GLN A 123 -0.59 -1.43 1.45
CA GLN A 123 -0.41 -2.35 0.32
C GLN A 123 -0.49 -3.84 0.69
N SER A 124 -0.76 -4.21 1.94
CA SER A 124 -0.84 -5.63 2.35
C SER A 124 -1.62 -6.49 1.35
N ALA A 125 -1.13 -7.64 0.87
CA ALA A 125 -1.91 -8.46 -0.09
C ALA A 125 -3.19 -9.04 0.54
N ARG A 126 -3.23 -9.12 1.88
CA ARG A 126 -4.41 -9.51 2.65
C ARG A 126 -5.42 -8.37 2.64
N ARG A 127 -6.56 -8.60 1.98
CA ARG A 127 -7.65 -7.61 1.87
C ARG A 127 -8.07 -7.03 3.23
N GLU A 128 -8.21 -7.88 4.26
CA GLU A 128 -8.60 -7.44 5.59
C GLU A 128 -7.51 -6.59 6.27
N GLY A 129 -6.23 -6.89 5.99
CA GLY A 129 -5.11 -6.06 6.44
C GLY A 129 -5.20 -4.65 5.87
N ARG A 130 -5.32 -4.52 4.55
CA ARG A 130 -5.48 -3.19 3.90
C ARG A 130 -6.70 -2.45 4.40
N ARG A 131 -7.86 -3.13 4.46
CA ARG A 131 -9.11 -2.56 4.97
C ARG A 131 -8.91 -2.02 6.38
N SER A 132 -8.25 -2.77 7.25
CA SER A 132 -7.99 -2.36 8.64
C SER A 132 -7.09 -1.12 8.68
N SER A 133 -5.96 -1.13 7.96
CA SER A 133 -5.03 0.00 7.91
C SER A 133 -5.68 1.27 7.37
N PHE A 134 -6.47 1.20 6.28
CA PHE A 134 -7.20 2.36 5.76
C PHE A 134 -8.32 2.84 6.69
N THR A 135 -9.03 1.93 7.36
CA THR A 135 -10.08 2.31 8.32
C THR A 135 -9.48 3.01 9.54
N GLN A 136 -8.36 2.51 10.05
CA GLN A 136 -7.62 3.15 11.13
C GLN A 136 -7.05 4.51 10.70
N LEU A 137 -6.51 4.61 9.48
CA LEU A 137 -6.03 5.88 8.93
C LEU A 137 -7.18 6.89 8.80
N ALA A 138 -8.34 6.48 8.30
CA ALA A 138 -9.54 7.33 8.26
C ALA A 138 -9.96 7.82 9.65
N ALA A 139 -9.93 6.93 10.65
CA ALA A 139 -10.20 7.31 12.04
C ALA A 139 -9.18 8.33 12.57
N LEU A 140 -7.90 8.15 12.24
CA LEU A 140 -6.82 9.06 12.61
C LEU A 140 -6.96 10.43 11.94
N MET A 141 -7.33 10.47 10.64
CA MET A 141 -7.59 11.73 9.94
C MET A 141 -8.72 12.50 10.61
N MET A 142 -9.81 11.81 10.99
CA MET A 142 -10.89 12.42 11.75
C MET A 142 -10.43 12.92 13.13
N ILE A 143 -9.63 12.15 13.87
CA ILE A 143 -9.05 12.60 15.15
C ILE A 143 -8.23 13.89 14.97
N LEU A 144 -7.38 13.95 13.94
CA LEU A 144 -6.56 15.13 13.66
C LEU A 144 -7.41 16.36 13.35
N GLU A 145 -8.50 16.20 12.60
CA GLU A 145 -9.45 17.28 12.32
C GLU A 145 -10.15 17.79 13.58
N GLU A 146 -10.60 16.88 14.45
CA GLU A 146 -11.30 17.23 15.70
C GLU A 146 -10.37 17.90 16.72
N LEU A 147 -9.06 17.56 16.73
CA LEU A 147 -8.09 18.09 17.70
C LEU A 147 -7.35 19.35 17.21
N GLY A 148 -7.08 19.46 15.90
CA GLY A 148 -6.14 20.45 15.36
C GLY A 148 -6.72 21.43 14.34
N GLY A 149 -7.95 21.25 13.87
CA GLY A 149 -8.55 22.09 12.83
C GLY A 149 -7.77 22.12 11.50
N ILE A 150 -8.23 22.95 10.56
CA ILE A 150 -7.67 23.08 9.21
C ILE A 150 -6.82 24.37 9.15
N GLY A 151 -5.56 24.29 8.68
CA GLY A 151 -4.73 25.48 8.44
C GLY A 151 -3.25 25.32 8.81
N ALA A 152 -2.59 26.45 9.06
CA ALA A 152 -1.15 26.53 9.37
C ALA A 152 -0.77 25.96 10.76
N ASP A 153 -1.76 25.77 11.65
CA ASP A 153 -1.58 25.21 13.00
C ASP A 153 -1.92 23.71 13.10
N LYS A 154 -1.94 23.00 11.96
CA LYS A 154 -2.32 21.58 11.90
C LYS A 154 -1.36 20.75 12.75
N ILE A 155 -1.93 19.95 13.65
CA ILE A 155 -1.19 18.98 14.46
C ILE A 155 -0.41 18.05 13.53
N GLN A 156 0.90 17.96 13.73
CA GLN A 156 1.73 17.04 13.01
C GLN A 156 1.48 15.60 13.49
N CYS A 157 1.54 14.66 12.54
CA CYS A 157 1.45 13.24 12.84
C CYS A 157 2.74 12.54 12.40
N VAL A 158 3.43 11.93 13.36
CA VAL A 158 4.60 11.08 13.12
C VAL A 158 4.12 9.65 12.96
N PHE A 159 4.39 9.04 11.81
CA PHE A 159 4.04 7.67 11.47
C PHE A 159 5.26 6.77 11.56
N GLN A 160 5.08 5.61 12.18
CA GLN A 160 6.06 4.53 12.16
C GLN A 160 5.37 3.19 12.08
N ASP A 161 5.78 2.42 11.08
CA ASP A 161 5.50 1.00 10.98
C ASP A 161 6.65 0.32 10.22
N PRO A 162 7.24 -0.77 10.76
CA PRO A 162 8.30 -1.50 10.07
C PRO A 162 7.84 -2.10 8.72
N GLN A 163 6.54 -2.29 8.51
CA GLN A 163 5.97 -2.85 7.29
C GLN A 163 5.80 -1.84 6.16
N TYR A 164 6.00 -0.53 6.39
CA TYR A 164 5.82 0.47 5.34
C TYR A 164 6.71 0.20 4.13
N THR A 165 6.09 0.24 2.96
CA THR A 165 6.76 0.31 1.66
C THR A 165 7.16 1.77 1.35
N GLU A 166 7.96 1.99 0.32
CA GLU A 166 8.29 3.35 -0.11
C GLU A 166 7.04 4.11 -0.58
N THR A 167 6.08 3.44 -1.22
CA THR A 167 4.82 4.07 -1.63
C THR A 167 3.91 4.38 -0.43
N ASP A 168 3.89 3.53 0.62
CA ASP A 168 3.21 3.85 1.88
C ASP A 168 3.79 5.16 2.46
N LYS A 169 5.13 5.25 2.52
CA LYS A 169 5.83 6.45 3.02
C LYS A 169 5.48 7.68 2.19
N GLU A 170 5.55 7.59 0.86
CA GLU A 170 5.20 8.68 -0.06
C GLU A 170 3.76 9.16 0.15
N PHE A 171 2.81 8.23 0.23
CA PHE A 171 1.40 8.55 0.45
C PHE A 171 1.17 9.23 1.81
N LEU A 172 1.74 8.71 2.90
CA LEU A 172 1.58 9.28 4.24
C LEU A 172 2.22 10.68 4.36
N ILE A 173 3.39 10.89 3.73
CA ILE A 173 4.01 12.21 3.63
C ILE A 173 3.08 13.19 2.89
N SER A 174 2.39 12.72 1.83
CA SER A 174 1.43 13.54 1.08
C SER A 174 0.23 14.02 1.91
N LEU A 175 -0.06 13.38 3.06
CA LEU A 175 -1.11 13.79 4.00
C LEU A 175 -0.63 14.84 5.03
N ALA A 176 0.58 15.38 4.84
CA ALA A 176 1.33 16.22 5.79
C ALA A 176 1.79 15.46 7.05
N GLY A 177 2.05 14.16 6.91
CA GLY A 177 2.70 13.34 7.93
C GLY A 177 4.22 13.43 7.89
N ILE A 178 4.86 13.14 9.02
CA ILE A 178 6.28 12.81 9.10
C ILE A 178 6.35 11.28 9.18
N VAL A 179 7.12 10.62 8.34
CA VAL A 179 7.34 9.16 8.44
C VAL A 179 8.76 8.92 8.89
N VAL A 180 8.93 8.13 9.94
CA VAL A 180 10.23 7.78 10.51
C VAL A 180 10.40 6.26 10.54
N ASP A 181 11.65 5.81 10.49
CA ASP A 181 11.96 4.38 10.62
C ASP A 181 11.82 3.92 12.09
N ASP A 182 11.52 2.64 12.30
CA ASP A 182 11.50 2.05 13.63
C ASP A 182 12.92 2.03 14.26
N PRO A 183 13.11 2.41 15.53
CA PRO A 183 12.11 2.79 16.54
C PRO A 183 11.97 4.32 16.79
N LEU A 184 12.31 5.18 15.83
CA LEU A 184 12.52 6.61 16.05
C LEU A 184 11.27 7.39 16.53
N ALA A 185 10.06 6.96 16.21
CA ALA A 185 8.82 7.62 16.62
C ALA A 185 8.61 7.64 18.14
N PHE A 186 9.24 6.73 18.90
CA PHE A 186 9.15 6.77 20.36
C PHE A 186 9.79 8.04 20.95
N ASP A 187 10.81 8.62 20.29
CA ASP A 187 11.46 9.87 20.72
C ASP A 187 10.55 11.10 20.54
N HIS A 188 9.46 10.96 19.78
CA HIS A 188 8.46 12.00 19.57
C HIS A 188 7.32 11.98 20.61
N ILE A 189 7.30 11.00 21.52
CA ILE A 189 6.27 10.89 22.57
C ILE A 189 6.61 11.80 23.75
N LYS A 190 5.70 12.74 24.05
CA LYS A 190 5.80 13.73 25.14
C LYS A 190 4.47 13.85 25.89
N GLU A 191 4.46 14.64 26.97
CA GLU A 191 3.27 14.87 27.81
C GLU A 191 2.07 15.46 27.07
N ASP A 192 2.29 16.18 25.96
CA ASP A 192 1.26 16.76 25.09
C ASP A 192 0.99 15.94 23.82
N THR A 193 1.42 14.67 23.80
CA THR A 193 1.25 13.77 22.66
C THR A 193 0.00 12.91 22.79
N LEU A 194 -0.72 12.74 21.68
CA LEU A 194 -1.63 11.61 21.50
C LEU A 194 -0.89 10.47 20.82
N VAL A 195 -0.86 9.31 21.46
CA VAL A 195 -0.32 8.08 20.87
C VAL A 195 -1.47 7.27 20.31
N TYR A 196 -1.41 6.99 19.01
CA TYR A 196 -2.34 6.15 18.28
C TYR A 196 -1.63 4.84 17.93
N ALA A 197 -1.92 3.78 18.69
CA ALA A 197 -1.23 2.50 18.60
C ALA A 197 -2.26 1.37 18.70
N ILE A 198 -3.02 1.14 17.63
CA ILE A 198 -4.05 0.09 17.58
C ILE A 198 -3.44 -1.17 16.97
N HIS A 199 -3.80 -2.35 17.50
CA HIS A 199 -3.30 -3.66 17.06
C HIS A 199 -1.77 -3.83 17.15
N CYS A 200 -1.12 -3.01 18.00
CA CYS A 200 0.29 -3.18 18.33
C CYS A 200 0.50 -4.38 19.28
N TYR A 201 1.72 -4.90 19.33
CA TYR A 201 2.08 -5.96 20.26
C TYR A 201 2.38 -5.42 21.66
N GLY A 202 2.24 -6.28 22.69
CA GLY A 202 2.55 -5.94 24.09
C GLY A 202 3.87 -5.18 24.31
N PRO A 203 5.00 -5.55 23.66
CA PRO A 203 6.24 -4.80 23.76
C PRO A 203 6.15 -3.33 23.36
N VAL A 204 5.31 -2.96 22.39
CA VAL A 204 5.10 -1.56 22.00
C VAL A 204 4.49 -0.77 23.16
N TYR A 205 3.45 -1.30 23.81
CA TYR A 205 2.83 -0.67 24.98
C TYR A 205 3.78 -0.61 26.17
N LYS A 206 4.61 -1.65 26.37
CA LYS A 206 5.66 -1.63 27.40
C LYS A 206 6.65 -0.49 27.15
N THR A 207 7.09 -0.29 25.91
CA THR A 207 7.97 0.83 25.54
C THR A 207 7.30 2.17 25.79
N ILE A 208 6.05 2.36 25.34
CA ILE A 208 5.27 3.59 25.59
C ILE A 208 5.18 3.86 27.10
N SER A 209 4.85 2.85 27.92
CA SER A 209 4.72 3.01 29.37
C SER A 209 6.03 3.27 30.11
N SER A 210 7.18 2.99 29.49
CA SER A 210 8.50 3.22 30.07
C SER A 210 9.03 4.63 29.77
N GLY A 211 8.39 5.37 28.85
CA GLY A 211 8.74 6.73 28.45
C GLY A 211 7.88 7.81 29.11
N PRO A 212 7.90 9.04 28.57
CA PRO A 212 7.00 10.11 28.99
C PRO A 212 5.52 9.69 28.85
N GLN A 213 4.69 10.06 29.82
CA GLN A 213 3.26 9.72 29.81
C GLN A 213 2.54 10.58 28.75
N PRO A 214 1.93 9.99 27.70
CA PRO A 214 1.19 10.77 26.71
C PRO A 214 -0.11 11.33 27.30
N ALA A 215 -0.57 12.47 26.77
CA ALA A 215 -1.87 13.06 27.14
C ALA A 215 -3.05 12.13 26.83
N VAL A 216 -2.95 11.40 25.72
CA VAL A 216 -3.97 10.45 25.25
C VAL A 216 -3.29 9.22 24.67
N LEU A 217 -3.77 8.03 25.02
CA LEU A 217 -3.43 6.78 24.37
C LEU A 217 -4.70 6.17 23.77
N ILE A 218 -4.69 5.97 22.45
CA ILE A 218 -5.70 5.18 21.74
C ILE A 218 -5.00 3.89 21.31
N GLY A 219 -5.42 2.75 21.85
CA GLY A 219 -4.78 1.47 21.53
C GLY A 219 -5.64 0.25 21.77
N THR A 220 -5.05 -0.92 21.58
CA THR A 220 -5.68 -2.21 21.86
C THR A 220 -5.98 -2.33 23.34
N ASP A 221 -7.18 -2.82 23.66
CA ASP A 221 -7.56 -3.15 25.02
C ASP A 221 -6.53 -4.11 25.64
N MET A 222 -5.92 -3.66 26.74
CA MET A 222 -4.80 -4.35 27.39
C MET A 222 -5.22 -5.70 27.97
N ASP A 223 -6.51 -5.89 28.28
CA ASP A 223 -7.04 -7.18 28.72
C ASP A 223 -6.88 -8.28 27.67
N ASN A 224 -6.73 -7.91 26.39
CA ASN A 224 -6.45 -8.87 25.32
C ASN A 224 -5.07 -9.52 25.47
N PHE A 225 -4.09 -8.83 26.05
CA PHE A 225 -2.76 -9.42 26.26
C PHE A 225 -2.77 -10.40 27.43
N SER A 226 -3.56 -10.15 28.47
CA SER A 226 -3.73 -11.07 29.60
C SER A 226 -4.34 -12.41 29.16
N ARG A 227 -5.20 -12.41 28.13
CA ARG A 227 -5.87 -13.60 27.58
C ARG A 227 -4.97 -14.46 26.67
N LEU A 228 -3.82 -13.95 26.24
CA LEU A 228 -2.87 -14.69 25.39
C LEU A 228 -1.86 -15.52 26.21
N TYR A 229 -1.89 -15.41 27.54
CA TYR A 229 -1.04 -16.16 28.47
C TYR A 229 -1.84 -17.11 29.39
N LEU A 230 -3.07 -17.48 29.00
CA LEU A 230 -3.91 -18.53 29.59
C LEU A 230 -4.21 -19.61 28.55
#